data_AF-A0A3D2U493-F1
#
_entry.id   AF-A0A3D2U493-F1
#
_cell.length_a   1.000
_cell.length_b   1.000
_cell.length_c   1.000
_cell.angle_alpha   90.00
_cell.angle_beta   90.00
_cell.angle_gamma   90.00
#
_symmetry.space_group_name_H-M   'P 1'
#
loop_
_entity.id
_entity.type
_entity.pdbx_description
1 polymer ?
#
loop_
_entity_poly.entity_id
_entity_poly.type
_entity_poly.pdbx_seq_one_letter_code
_entity_poly.pdbx_strand_id
1 'polypeptide(L)'
;DQVGLCYRHRPDDGQPQADPASAPSASDPLLPEPHNPNGSIANIAGLGDPSGRVLGLMPHPERFLHATQHPRWTRLGLTGEGAGLAVFRNAVEYFE
;
A
#
# COMPACT_ATOMS: atom_id res chain seq x y z
N ASP A 1 0.37 -4.68 -19.80
CA ASP A 1 -0.26 -3.50 -19.17
C ASP A 1 0.51 -3.08 -17.93
N GLN A 2 0.54 -1.79 -17.65
CA GLN A 2 1.17 -1.24 -16.44
C GLN A 2 0.28 -1.53 -15.22
N VAL A 3 0.88 -1.84 -14.07
CA VAL A 3 0.13 -2.11 -12.83
C VAL A 3 0.16 -0.89 -11.93
N GLY A 4 -0.99 -0.49 -11.39
CA GLY A 4 -1.12 0.59 -10.42
C GLY A 4 -1.51 0.10 -9.03
N LEU A 5 -0.94 0.71 -8.00
CA LEU A 5 -1.33 0.53 -6.60
C LEU A 5 -2.02 1.82 -6.15
N CYS A 6 -3.23 1.72 -5.61
CA CYS A 6 -4.03 2.87 -5.21
C CYS A 6 -4.35 2.86 -3.71
N TYR A 7 -4.44 4.05 -3.11
CA TYR A 7 -4.99 4.23 -1.77
C TYR A 7 -6.47 3.82 -1.75
N ARG A 8 -6.90 3.25 -0.63
CA ARG A 8 -8.28 2.83 -0.36
C ARG A 8 -8.63 3.10 1.10
N HIS A 9 -9.93 3.22 1.39
CA HIS A 9 -10.41 3.19 2.77
C HIS A 9 -10.02 1.87 3.44
N ARG A 10 -9.66 1.95 4.72
CA ARG A 10 -9.49 0.77 5.55
C ARG A 10 -10.86 0.15 5.82
N PRO A 11 -10.95 -1.18 6.00
CA PRO A 11 -12.20 -1.85 6.35
C PRO A 11 -12.89 -1.24 7.58
N ASP A 12 -12.10 -0.72 8.52
CA ASP A 12 -12.59 -0.20 9.79
C ASP A 12 -13.08 1.28 9.71
N ASP A 13 -12.96 1.93 8.54
CA ASP A 13 -13.34 3.35 8.37
C ASP A 13 -14.86 3.57 8.29
N GLY A 14 -15.68 2.50 8.31
CA GLY A 14 -17.15 2.57 8.28
C GLY A 14 -17.73 3.05 6.95
N GLN A 15 -16.90 3.28 5.94
CA GLN A 15 -17.31 3.60 4.56
C GLN A 15 -17.63 2.31 3.79
N PRO A 16 -18.58 2.34 2.83
CA PRO A 16 -18.81 1.22 1.93
C PRO A 16 -17.50 0.85 1.22
N GLN A 17 -16.97 -0.34 1.52
CA GLN A 17 -15.77 -0.82 0.86
C GLN A 17 -16.14 -1.19 -0.58
N ALA A 18 -15.48 -0.59 -1.56
CA ALA A 18 -15.51 -1.12 -2.92
C ALA A 18 -15.06 -2.59 -2.86
N ASP A 19 -15.73 -3.47 -3.61
CA ASP A 19 -15.43 -4.90 -3.62
C ASP A 19 -13.91 -5.12 -3.68
N PRO A 20 -13.29 -5.81 -2.71
CA PRO A 20 -11.84 -6.01 -2.71
C PRO A 20 -11.35 -6.72 -3.98
N ALA A 21 -12.22 -7.46 -4.67
CA ALA A 21 -11.92 -8.07 -5.97
C ALA A 21 -12.02 -7.07 -7.15
N SER A 22 -12.68 -5.93 -6.98
CA SER A 22 -12.72 -4.89 -8.01
C SER A 22 -11.36 -4.21 -8.13
N ALA A 23 -10.80 -4.21 -9.34
CA ALA A 23 -9.57 -3.48 -9.64
C ALA A 23 -9.84 -1.97 -9.52
N PRO A 24 -8.91 -1.19 -8.94
CA PRO A 24 -9.06 0.26 -8.90
C PRO A 24 -9.13 0.82 -10.33
N SER A 25 -10.02 1.77 -10.55
CA SER A 25 -10.22 2.41 -11.85
C SER A 25 -9.74 3.85 -11.82
N ALA A 26 -9.27 4.34 -12.97
CA ALA A 26 -8.94 5.76 -13.14
C ALA A 26 -10.15 6.69 -12.93
N SER A 27 -11.37 6.15 -13.00
CA SER A 27 -12.62 6.85 -12.75
C SER A 27 -13.06 6.86 -11.28
N ASP A 28 -12.32 6.19 -10.39
CA ASP A 28 -12.69 6.14 -8.98
C ASP A 28 -12.65 7.55 -8.36
N PRO A 29 -13.60 7.90 -7.49
CA PRO A 29 -13.58 9.18 -6.79
C PRO A 29 -12.28 9.38 -6.01
N LEU A 30 -11.76 10.61 -6.03
CA LEU A 30 -10.60 10.96 -5.22
C LEU A 30 -10.96 10.88 -3.73
N LEU A 31 -10.12 10.16 -2.99
CA LEU A 31 -10.23 10.08 -1.54
C LEU A 31 -9.79 11.41 -0.91
N PRO A 32 -10.43 11.85 0.18
CA PRO A 32 -9.98 13.03 0.91
C PRO A 32 -8.72 12.73 1.74
N GLU A 33 -8.07 13.78 2.22
CA GLU A 33 -7.12 13.69 3.34
C GLU A 33 -7.86 13.16 4.58
N PRO A 34 -7.30 12.23 5.37
CA PRO A 34 -5.94 11.68 5.31
C PRO A 34 -5.75 10.44 4.41
N HIS A 35 -6.81 9.91 3.78
CA HIS A 35 -6.74 8.63 3.05
C HIS A 35 -5.90 8.69 1.77
N ASN A 36 -5.98 9.80 1.03
CA ASN A 36 -5.04 10.14 -0.03
C ASN A 36 -4.22 11.37 0.44
N PRO A 37 -3.02 11.16 1.01
CA PRO A 37 -2.29 12.21 1.72
C PRO A 37 -1.67 13.27 0.81
N ASN A 38 -1.58 13.02 -0.50
CA ASN A 38 -0.92 13.90 -1.46
C ASN A 38 -1.84 14.33 -2.62
N GLY A 39 -3.10 13.88 -2.62
CA GLY A 39 -4.08 14.21 -3.67
C GLY A 39 -3.76 13.61 -5.04
N SER A 40 -2.99 12.52 -5.11
CA SER A 40 -2.62 11.90 -6.39
C SER A 40 -3.85 11.46 -7.17
N ILE A 41 -3.82 11.70 -8.49
CA ILE A 41 -4.88 11.32 -9.43
C ILE A 41 -5.14 9.81 -9.34
N ALA A 42 -6.42 9.42 -9.45
CA ALA A 42 -6.88 8.03 -9.32
C ALA A 42 -6.43 7.34 -8.02
N ASN A 43 -6.10 8.14 -6.99
CA ASN A 43 -5.57 7.69 -5.72
C ASN A 43 -4.28 6.87 -5.82
N ILE A 44 -3.47 7.04 -6.88
CA ILE A 44 -2.27 6.24 -7.12
C ILE A 44 -1.22 6.49 -6.03
N ALA A 45 -0.73 5.41 -5.43
CA ALA A 45 0.35 5.36 -4.45
C ALA A 45 1.65 4.77 -5.03
N GLY A 46 1.55 4.04 -6.14
CA GLY A 46 2.71 3.42 -6.79
C GLY A 46 2.38 2.79 -8.14
N LEU A 47 3.43 2.51 -8.92
CA LEU A 47 3.35 1.99 -10.29
C LEU A 47 4.40 0.90 -10.50
N GLY A 48 3.99 -0.21 -11.10
CA GLY A 48 4.86 -1.27 -11.59
C GLY A 48 4.94 -1.21 -13.11
N ASP A 49 6.14 -1.38 -13.68
CA ASP A 49 6.30 -1.48 -15.12
C ASP A 49 5.67 -2.77 -15.68
N PRO A 50 5.36 -2.84 -16.99
CA PRO A 50 4.73 -4.02 -17.59
C PRO A 50 5.56 -5.31 -17.48
N SER A 51 6.88 -5.25 -17.28
CA SER A 51 7.71 -6.43 -17.05
C SER A 51 7.62 -6.97 -15.62
N GLY A 52 7.06 -6.20 -14.69
CA GLY A 52 6.95 -6.54 -13.27
C GLY A 52 8.27 -6.46 -12.50
N ARG A 53 9.31 -5.85 -13.07
CA ARG A 53 10.67 -5.81 -12.48
C ARG A 53 10.99 -4.49 -11.80
N VAL A 54 10.34 -3.41 -12.22
CA VAL A 54 10.54 -2.06 -11.68
C VAL A 54 9.25 -1.63 -11.00
N LEU A 55 9.35 -1.35 -9.70
CA LEU A 55 8.25 -0.86 -8.87
C LEU A 55 8.64 0.48 -8.26
N GLY A 56 7.86 1.52 -8.54
CA GLY A 56 7.95 2.83 -7.91
C GLY A 56 6.85 3.02 -6.87
N LEU A 57 7.20 3.44 -5.66
CA LEU A 57 6.28 3.65 -4.56
C LEU A 57 6.50 5.03 -3.93
N MET A 58 5.41 5.69 -3.54
CA MET A 58 5.44 6.82 -2.61
C MET A 58 5.48 6.38 -1.14
N PRO A 59 4.74 5.33 -0.72
CA PRO A 59 4.93 4.75 0.62
C PRO A 59 6.37 4.27 0.81
N HIS A 60 6.85 4.33 2.05
CA HIS A 60 8.20 3.92 2.45
C HIS A 60 8.14 2.56 3.16
N PRO A 61 8.07 1.42 2.44
CA PRO A 61 7.99 0.09 3.05
C PRO A 61 9.24 -0.26 3.87
N GLU A 62 10.38 0.33 3.55
CA GLU A 62 11.64 0.16 4.29
C GLU A 62 11.58 0.77 5.70
N ARG A 63 10.69 1.73 5.92
CA ARG A 63 10.41 2.28 7.26
C ARG A 63 9.41 1.44 8.04
N PHE A 64 9.03 0.28 7.52
CA PHE A 64 8.02 -0.60 8.10
C PHE A 64 8.40 -2.08 8.03
N LEU A 65 9.69 -2.38 8.17
CA LEU A 65 10.25 -3.74 8.24
C LEU A 65 10.02 -4.42 9.59
N HIS A 66 9.92 -3.64 10.66
CA HIS A 66 9.74 -4.13 12.04
C HIS A 66 8.45 -3.61 12.63
N ALA A 67 7.78 -4.43 13.44
CA ALA A 67 6.56 -4.06 14.13
C ALA A 67 6.74 -2.81 15.02
N THR A 68 7.95 -2.60 15.56
CA THR A 68 8.31 -1.43 16.38
C THR A 68 8.32 -0.11 15.63
N GLN A 69 8.31 -0.14 14.29
CA GLN A 69 8.22 1.08 13.47
C GLN A 69 6.77 1.55 13.29
N HIS A 70 5.78 0.78 13.72
CA HIS A 70 4.38 1.23 13.75
C HIS A 70 4.21 2.36 14.79
N PRO A 71 3.62 3.52 14.45
CA PRO A 71 3.51 4.67 15.39
C PRO A 71 2.82 4.37 16.72
N ARG A 72 2.00 3.31 16.77
CA ARG A 72 1.29 2.83 17.97
C ARG A 72 1.80 1.50 18.51
N TRP A 73 3.01 1.05 18.14
CA TRP A 73 3.50 -0.31 18.47
C TRP A 73 3.46 -0.63 19.97
N THR A 74 3.85 0.31 20.83
CA THR A 74 3.81 0.12 22.30
C THR A 74 2.39 -0.02 22.82
N ARG A 75 1.44 0.79 22.32
CA ARG A 75 0.03 0.76 22.74
C ARG A 75 -0.70 -0.49 22.25
N LEU A 76 -0.29 -1.03 21.12
CA LEU A 76 -0.87 -2.20 20.49
C LEU A 76 -0.11 -3.50 20.84
N GLY A 77 0.99 -3.41 21.59
CA GLY A 77 1.83 -4.57 21.93
C GLY A 77 2.42 -5.28 20.71
N LEU A 78 2.66 -4.55 19.60
CA LEU A 78 3.12 -5.16 18.36
C LEU A 78 4.58 -5.61 18.49
N THR A 79 4.86 -6.83 18.02
CA THR A 79 6.19 -7.44 18.02
C THR A 79 6.44 -8.15 16.70
N GLY A 80 7.71 -8.44 16.38
CA GLY A 80 8.09 -9.13 15.15
C GLY A 80 8.19 -8.22 13.93
N GLU A 81 7.64 -8.69 12.81
CA GLU A 81 7.85 -8.11 11.49
C GLU A 81 6.77 -7.07 11.15
N GLY A 82 7.20 -6.02 10.45
CA GLY A 82 6.30 -5.03 9.89
C GLY A 82 5.84 -5.42 8.49
N ALA A 83 4.69 -4.89 8.08
CA ALA A 83 4.07 -5.20 6.79
C ALA A 83 4.94 -4.85 5.57
N GLY A 84 5.86 -3.89 5.71
CA GLY A 84 6.76 -3.48 4.63
C GLY A 84 7.76 -4.55 4.23
N LEU A 85 8.08 -5.51 5.12
CA LEU A 85 9.03 -6.58 4.86
C LEU A 85 8.60 -7.48 3.68
N ALA A 86 7.29 -7.64 3.46
CA ALA A 86 6.75 -8.46 2.38
C ALA A 86 7.27 -8.04 1.00
N VAL A 87 7.45 -6.73 0.76
CA VAL A 87 7.95 -6.21 -0.53
C VAL A 87 9.36 -6.75 -0.82
N PHE A 88 10.23 -6.76 0.19
CA PHE A 88 11.61 -7.19 0.04
C PHE A 88 11.74 -8.71 -0.02
N ARG A 89 10.89 -9.45 0.70
CA ARG A 89 10.82 -10.92 0.60
C ARG A 89 10.46 -11.37 -0.80
N ASN A 90 9.39 -10.80 -1.37
CA ASN A 90 8.96 -11.12 -2.72
C ASN A 90 10.07 -10.83 -3.75
N ALA A 91 10.86 -9.77 -3.53
CA ALA A 91 11.98 -9.44 -4.41
C ALA A 91 13.12 -10.47 -4.35
N VAL A 92 13.37 -11.09 -3.20
CA VAL A 92 14.35 -12.18 -3.05
C VAL A 92 13.80 -13.47 -3.64
N GLU A 93 12.57 -13.85 -3.26
CA GLU A 93 11.89 -15.07 -3.71
C GLU A 93 11.73 -15.13 -5.23
N TYR A 94 11.60 -13.98 -5.91
CA TYR A 94 11.55 -13.94 -7.38
C TYR A 94 12.78 -14.57 -8.07
N PHE A 95 13.94 -14.59 -7.41
CA PHE A 95 15.18 -15.14 -7.95
C PHE A 95 15.50 -16.56 -7.47
N GLU A 96 14.69 -17.11 -6.55
CA GLU A 96 14.79 -18.51 -6.09
C GLU A 96 14.04 -19.45 -7.04
#